data_AF-A0A3B3Q914-F1
#
_entry.id   AF-A0A3B3Q914-F1
#
_cell.length_a   1.000
_cell.length_b   1.000
_cell.length_c   1.000
_cell.angle_alpha   90.00
_cell.angle_beta   90.00
_cell.angle_gamma   90.00
#
_symmetry.space_group_name_H-M   'P 1'
#
loop_
_entity.id
_entity.type
_entity.pdbx_description
1 polymer ?
#
loop_
_entity_poly.entity_id
_entity_poly.type
_entity_poly.pdbx_seq_one_letter_code
_entity_poly.pdbx_strand_id
1 'polypeptide(L)'
;MASFNLELVVVFQGDQENDAWIFALAILLSSTLVYNSKGTIDNQAVENLQYVTELTDRIKVKSPANASSAEDDDDDGADVQFVQFFPSFVWAVRDFTLLLEINGTEVTADKYLEHALSLKRGNDKKTVAYNLPRECIRNYFPERRCFVFETPAAPEKMAHLESMDENQLSSSFKAVTLKFCDYIYNESSVKKVKGGLPVTGRMLGHLAKTYVETIASGGVPCLENAVLAMAQIENQAAVQEGLQVYKKGMQEITFPVDMEEMSRKHGQWDSQAIEAFRNRSFKDENGEYMKTLMEAIKEAYAAFLAENDKSSEGLCRQLLSQLSESIGKKLENGFYAKPGGYDLYCVDRQDLLDEYNRAPNKGVKAEEVLENFLKEKSAESTAVRQADKQLTEKEKKIHEEREKAALLAQQNKAEEEKRLQMEKTLKDERESHEKAVEVIRQKMEDEVALQKKELEMALECKLREQRDLMQQGFKAKSDEMAQAINSLRAEVACARSNKSCNII
;
A
#
# COMPACT_ATOMS: atom_id res chain seq x y z
N MET A 1 28.24 -5.97 -20.03
CA MET A 1 29.43 -5.11 -19.95
C MET A 1 28.96 -3.67 -20.01
N ALA A 2 28.78 -3.05 -18.84
CA ALA A 2 28.58 -1.60 -18.75
C ALA A 2 29.88 -1.05 -18.16
N SER A 3 30.71 -0.45 -19.00
CA SER A 3 31.92 0.24 -18.58
C SER A 3 31.51 1.57 -17.95
N PHE A 4 31.56 1.66 -16.63
CA PHE A 4 31.54 2.96 -15.94
C PHE A 4 32.96 3.52 -15.98
N ASN A 5 33.23 4.40 -16.95
CA ASN A 5 34.40 5.28 -16.88
C ASN A 5 34.12 6.33 -15.80
N LEU A 6 34.75 6.19 -14.63
CA LEU A 6 34.94 7.30 -13.69
C LEU A 6 36.21 8.06 -14.09
N GLU A 7 36.08 8.99 -15.03
CA GLU A 7 37.06 10.06 -15.21
C GLU A 7 36.74 11.23 -14.26
N LEU A 8 37.81 11.77 -13.66
CA LEU A 8 37.87 12.90 -12.73
C LEU A 8 37.20 12.73 -11.36
N VAL A 9 38.05 12.42 -10.37
CA VAL A 9 37.91 12.88 -8.98
C VAL A 9 37.91 14.42 -9.01
N VAL A 10 36.71 15.01 -9.09
CA VAL A 10 36.51 16.36 -8.56
C VAL A 10 36.62 16.21 -7.05
N VAL A 11 37.73 16.66 -6.47
CA VAL A 11 37.79 16.89 -5.02
C VAL A 11 36.80 18.02 -4.76
N PHE A 12 35.56 17.66 -4.42
CA PHE A 12 34.69 18.60 -3.73
C PHE A 12 35.47 19.01 -2.49
N GLN A 13 35.72 20.31 -2.36
CA GLN A 13 36.13 20.90 -1.09
C GLN A 13 35.06 20.47 -0.08
N GLY A 14 35.39 19.48 0.77
CA GLY A 14 34.44 18.90 1.72
C GLY A 14 33.93 20.01 2.64
N ASP A 15 32.62 20.13 2.71
CA ASP A 15 31.94 20.99 3.67
C ASP A 15 31.50 20.09 4.83
N GLN A 16 32.05 20.33 6.02
CA GLN A 16 31.76 19.53 7.21
C GLN A 16 30.25 19.47 7.52
N GLU A 17 29.48 20.51 7.15
CA GLU A 17 28.03 20.50 7.32
C GLU A 17 27.34 19.51 6.38
N ASN A 18 27.78 19.43 5.12
CA ASN A 18 27.24 18.48 4.15
C ASN A 18 27.66 17.05 4.46
N ASP A 19 28.87 16.83 4.99
CA ASP A 19 29.32 15.50 5.42
C ASP A 19 28.43 14.92 6.52
N ALA A 20 28.01 15.75 7.49
CA ALA A 20 27.07 15.36 8.53
C ALA A 20 25.69 14.98 7.95
N TRP A 21 25.19 15.73 6.97
CA TRP A 21 23.92 15.43 6.30
C TRP A 21 23.98 14.17 5.44
N ILE A 22 25.09 13.93 4.73
CA ILE A 22 25.30 12.71 3.96
C ILE A 22 25.31 11.50 4.89
N PHE A 23 25.97 11.62 6.04
CA PHE A 23 26.00 10.56 7.05
C PHE A 23 24.59 10.29 7.63
N ALA A 24 23.85 11.34 7.97
CA ALA A 24 22.46 11.21 8.43
C ALA A 24 21.56 10.55 7.38
N LEU A 25 21.66 10.95 6.11
CA LEU A 25 20.92 10.34 5.00
C LEU A 25 21.30 8.86 4.80
N ALA A 26 22.59 8.51 4.92
CA ALA A 26 23.04 7.12 4.83
C ALA A 26 22.40 6.25 5.92
N ILE A 27 22.25 6.76 7.14
CA ILE A 27 21.53 6.08 8.22
C ILE A 27 20.04 5.94 7.90
N LEU A 28 19.39 7.05 7.53
CA LEU A 28 17.94 7.09 7.30
C LEU A 28 17.51 6.16 6.16
N LEU A 29 18.31 6.03 5.10
CA LEU A 29 17.96 5.30 3.89
C LEU A 29 18.48 3.84 3.85
N SER A 30 19.42 3.45 4.72
CA SER A 30 19.98 2.10 4.74
C SER A 30 19.31 1.18 5.76
N SER A 31 19.39 -0.13 5.51
CA SER A 31 19.12 -1.18 6.50
C SER A 31 20.40 -1.71 7.17
N THR A 32 21.55 -1.53 6.51
CA THR A 32 22.89 -1.80 7.05
C THR A 32 23.81 -0.65 6.67
N LEU A 33 24.40 0.00 7.67
CA LEU A 33 25.39 1.04 7.50
C LEU A 33 26.79 0.43 7.58
N VAL A 34 27.56 0.53 6.49
CA VAL A 34 28.95 0.11 6.45
C VAL A 34 29.84 1.33 6.67
N TYR A 35 30.43 1.45 7.86
CA TYR A 35 31.44 2.46 8.14
C TYR A 35 32.84 1.93 7.82
N ASN A 36 33.49 2.53 6.83
CA ASN A 36 34.78 2.11 6.33
C ASN A 36 35.88 3.06 6.79
N SER A 37 36.86 2.56 7.55
CA SER A 37 38.03 3.31 7.99
C SER A 37 39.33 2.57 7.64
N LYS A 38 40.47 3.25 7.74
CA LYS A 38 41.80 2.68 7.50
C LYS A 38 42.60 2.58 8.81
N GLY A 39 43.38 1.50 8.97
CA GLY A 39 44.28 1.29 10.10
C GLY A 39 43.62 0.52 11.23
N THR A 40 43.42 1.18 12.37
CA THR A 40 42.92 0.56 13.61
C THR A 40 41.78 1.38 14.21
N ILE A 41 40.97 0.77 15.06
CA ILE A 41 39.95 1.46 15.85
C ILE A 41 40.60 2.01 17.13
N ASP A 42 41.31 3.12 16.98
CA ASP A 42 41.85 3.88 18.12
C ASP A 42 40.88 4.98 18.58
N ASN A 43 41.31 5.83 19.50
CA ASN A 43 40.44 6.90 19.98
C ASN A 43 40.11 7.93 18.89
N GLN A 44 41.08 8.23 18.01
CA GLN A 44 40.85 9.17 16.92
C GLN A 44 39.85 8.61 15.91
N ALA A 45 39.89 7.31 15.61
CA ALA A 45 38.95 6.66 14.71
C ALA A 45 37.51 6.73 15.24
N VAL A 46 37.32 6.58 16.55
CA VAL A 46 36.00 6.72 17.21
C VAL A 46 35.56 8.19 17.26
N GLU A 47 36.48 9.13 17.53
CA GLU A 47 36.20 10.57 17.51
C GLU A 47 35.88 11.09 16.10
N ASN A 48 36.51 10.53 15.05
CA ASN A 48 36.18 10.84 13.66
C ASN A 48 34.75 10.40 13.29
N LEU A 49 34.15 9.52 14.09
CA LEU A 49 32.74 9.16 14.01
C LEU A 49 31.84 10.12 14.83
N GLN A 50 32.33 11.32 15.18
CA GLN A 50 31.59 12.38 15.90
C GLN A 50 30.24 12.73 15.27
N TYR A 51 30.04 12.48 13.97
CA TYR A 51 28.74 12.64 13.34
C TYR A 51 27.65 11.84 14.06
N VAL A 52 28.01 10.72 14.70
CA VAL A 52 27.12 9.92 15.53
C VAL A 52 26.64 10.69 16.76
N THR A 53 27.49 11.53 17.37
CA THR A 53 27.08 12.37 18.52
C THR A 53 26.18 13.55 18.12
N GLU A 54 26.18 13.93 16.84
CA GLU A 54 25.33 15.00 16.29
C GLU A 54 24.02 14.46 15.70
N LEU A 55 23.77 13.15 15.70
CA LEU A 55 22.59 12.57 15.04
C LEU A 55 21.28 13.03 15.67
N THR A 56 21.26 13.30 16.96
CA THR A 56 20.09 13.84 17.67
C THR A 56 19.73 15.25 17.19
N ASP A 57 20.71 16.05 16.79
CA ASP A 57 20.50 17.38 16.19
C ASP A 57 20.05 17.30 14.72
N ARG A 58 20.39 16.20 14.04
CA ARG A 58 20.19 16.01 12.60
C ARG A 58 19.00 15.11 12.25
N ILE A 59 18.45 14.37 13.20
CA ILE A 59 17.34 13.43 12.97
C ILE A 59 16.33 13.54 14.10
N LYS A 60 15.08 13.85 13.74
CA LYS A 60 13.95 13.80 14.66
C LYS A 60 13.16 12.51 14.48
N VAL A 61 12.79 11.87 15.58
CA VAL A 61 11.99 10.64 15.54
C VAL A 61 10.48 10.92 15.57
N LYS A 62 10.06 11.91 16.37
CA LYS A 62 8.65 12.32 16.52
C LYS A 62 8.44 13.78 16.10
N SER A 63 7.23 14.09 15.65
CA SER A 63 6.78 15.46 15.44
C SER A 63 6.45 16.16 16.76
N PRO A 64 6.82 17.44 16.97
CA PRO A 64 6.46 18.18 18.18
C PRO A 64 4.95 18.34 18.41
N ALA A 65 4.12 18.16 17.37
CA ALA A 65 2.66 18.19 17.48
C ALA A 65 2.06 16.92 18.13
N ASN A 66 2.79 15.80 18.13
CA ASN A 66 2.41 14.53 18.75
C ASN A 66 3.16 14.25 20.06
N ALA A 67 4.00 15.18 20.52
CA ALA A 67 4.51 15.16 21.88
C ALA A 67 3.32 15.45 22.80
N SER A 68 2.83 14.43 23.50
CA SER A 68 1.80 14.59 24.54
C SER A 68 2.20 15.74 25.45
N SER A 69 1.23 16.58 25.80
CA SER A 69 1.34 17.76 26.68
C SER A 69 1.66 17.41 28.14
N ALA A 70 2.68 16.59 28.37
CA ALA A 70 3.31 16.36 29.65
C ALA A 70 4.65 17.08 29.61
N GLU A 71 4.83 18.06 30.49
CA GLU A 71 6.02 18.90 30.62
C GLU A 71 7.25 18.15 31.19
N ASP A 72 7.40 16.85 30.91
CA ASP A 72 8.38 15.95 31.55
C ASP A 72 9.19 15.09 30.54
N ASP A 73 9.26 15.45 29.24
CA ASP A 73 10.21 14.81 28.32
C ASP A 73 11.50 15.64 28.26
N ASP A 74 12.34 15.50 29.30
CA ASP A 74 13.78 15.60 29.07
C ASP A 74 14.16 14.61 27.96
N ASP A 75 15.09 15.02 27.10
CA ASP A 75 15.64 14.41 25.88
C ASP A 75 16.02 12.89 25.95
N ASP A 76 15.92 12.27 27.14
CA ASP A 76 16.35 10.90 27.46
C ASP A 76 15.47 9.79 26.82
N GLY A 77 14.29 10.13 26.27
CA GLY A 77 13.39 9.20 25.59
C GLY A 77 13.69 8.95 24.10
N ALA A 78 14.58 9.74 23.48
CA ALA A 78 14.92 9.64 22.05
C ALA A 78 15.73 8.37 21.73
N ASP A 79 16.66 8.00 22.63
CA ASP A 79 17.56 6.84 22.55
C ASP A 79 16.85 5.49 22.43
N VAL A 80 15.62 5.40 22.94
CA VAL A 80 14.78 4.20 22.87
C VAL A 80 14.21 4.01 21.47
N GLN A 81 13.91 5.13 20.81
CA GLN A 81 13.23 5.14 19.52
C GLN A 81 14.23 4.94 18.38
N PHE A 82 15.48 5.44 18.50
CA PHE A 82 16.50 5.25 17.48
C PHE A 82 16.82 3.77 17.18
N VAL A 83 16.80 2.90 18.20
CA VAL A 83 17.02 1.45 18.04
C VAL A 83 16.00 0.79 17.10
N GLN A 84 14.79 1.33 16.99
CA GLN A 84 13.76 0.77 16.11
C GLN A 84 14.00 1.11 14.63
N PHE A 85 14.74 2.17 14.33
CA PHE A 85 14.87 2.73 12.97
C PHE A 85 16.26 2.65 12.37
N PHE A 86 17.27 2.56 13.24
CA PHE A 86 18.65 2.62 12.80
C PHE A 86 19.07 1.30 12.14
N PRO A 87 19.90 1.38 11.10
CA PRO A 87 20.39 0.20 10.40
C PRO A 87 21.28 -0.65 11.32
N SER A 88 21.54 -1.89 10.93
CA SER A 88 22.66 -2.63 11.52
C SER A 88 23.97 -1.94 11.18
N PHE A 89 24.96 -2.00 12.08
CA PHE A 89 26.23 -1.32 11.89
C PHE A 89 27.36 -2.30 11.59
N VAL A 90 28.12 -2.02 10.53
CA VAL A 90 29.29 -2.81 10.15
C VAL A 90 30.50 -1.89 10.06
N TRP A 91 31.51 -2.14 10.90
CA TRP A 91 32.80 -1.45 10.79
C TRP A 91 33.75 -2.26 9.92
N ALA A 92 34.05 -1.76 8.72
CA ALA A 92 35.04 -2.32 7.81
C ALA A 92 36.38 -1.59 8.00
N VAL A 93 37.36 -2.26 8.61
CA VAL A 93 38.68 -1.68 8.90
C VAL A 93 39.69 -2.16 7.86
N ARG A 94 40.11 -1.24 6.99
CA ARG A 94 41.03 -1.49 5.88
C ARG A 94 42.49 -1.39 6.34
N ASP A 95 43.37 -2.13 5.67
CA ASP A 95 44.82 -2.13 5.93
C ASP A 95 45.14 -2.40 7.42
N PHE A 96 44.45 -3.36 8.03
CA PHE A 96 44.61 -3.72 9.44
C PHE A 96 45.97 -4.37 9.70
N THR A 97 46.65 -3.93 10.75
CA THR A 97 48.06 -4.33 11.04
C THR A 97 48.26 -4.94 12.43
N LEU A 98 47.24 -4.97 13.28
CA LEU A 98 47.36 -5.56 14.62
C LEU A 98 47.10 -7.06 14.60
N LEU A 99 47.68 -7.76 15.56
CA LEU A 99 47.18 -9.08 15.94
C LEU A 99 45.87 -8.89 16.69
N LEU A 100 44.86 -9.72 16.37
CA LEU A 100 43.58 -9.73 17.09
C LEU A 100 43.74 -10.43 18.44
N GLU A 101 44.54 -9.83 19.33
CA GLU A 101 44.80 -10.34 20.66
C GLU A 101 44.48 -9.28 21.72
N ILE A 102 43.75 -9.68 22.75
CA ILE A 102 43.47 -8.85 23.92
C ILE A 102 43.99 -9.60 25.14
N ASN A 103 44.92 -8.98 25.87
CA ASN A 103 45.60 -9.60 27.02
C ASN A 103 46.23 -10.97 26.70
N GLY A 104 46.82 -11.10 25.50
CA GLY A 104 47.45 -12.34 25.02
C GLY A 104 46.49 -13.47 24.65
N THR A 105 45.19 -13.17 24.54
CA THR A 105 44.17 -14.13 24.07
C THR A 105 43.67 -13.70 22.70
N GLU A 106 43.66 -14.63 21.73
CA GLU A 106 43.09 -14.38 20.39
C GLU A 106 41.58 -14.09 20.48
N VAL A 107 41.13 -13.08 19.75
CA VAL A 107 39.75 -12.61 19.73
C VAL A 107 39.24 -12.48 18.31
N THR A 108 37.91 -12.48 18.15
CA THR A 108 37.28 -12.18 16.86
C THR A 108 37.33 -10.68 16.57
N ALA A 109 37.18 -10.29 15.30
CA ALA A 109 37.06 -8.88 14.91
C ALA A 109 35.90 -8.17 15.65
N ASP A 110 34.78 -8.87 15.87
CA ASP A 110 33.65 -8.33 16.65
C ASP A 110 34.05 -8.05 18.11
N LYS A 111 34.77 -8.97 18.76
CA LYS A 111 35.28 -8.76 20.13
C LYS A 111 36.30 -7.63 20.18
N TYR A 112 37.09 -7.45 19.13
CA TYR A 112 37.99 -6.29 18.98
C TYR A 112 37.20 -4.97 18.92
N LEU A 113 36.11 -4.92 18.15
CA LEU A 113 35.22 -3.75 18.11
C LEU A 113 34.60 -3.46 19.48
N GLU A 114 34.04 -4.47 20.15
CA GLU A 114 33.43 -4.29 21.48
C GLU A 114 34.46 -3.82 22.52
N HIS A 115 35.72 -4.26 22.40
CA HIS A 115 36.80 -3.75 23.23
C HIS A 115 37.13 -2.27 22.92
N ALA A 116 37.18 -1.88 21.65
CA ALA A 116 37.43 -0.48 21.25
C ALA A 116 36.30 0.46 21.71
N LEU A 117 35.07 -0.05 21.80
CA LEU A 117 33.88 0.64 22.31
C LEU A 117 33.72 0.53 23.84
N SER A 118 34.69 -0.05 24.55
CA SER A 118 34.64 -0.12 26.01
C SER A 118 34.72 1.26 26.64
N LEU A 119 33.87 1.47 27.65
CA LEU A 119 33.80 2.74 28.37
C LEU A 119 34.86 2.80 29.46
N LYS A 120 35.30 4.01 29.78
CA LYS A 120 36.17 4.30 30.92
C LYS A 120 35.35 4.72 32.13
N ARG A 121 35.80 4.31 33.32
CA ARG A 121 35.21 4.74 34.60
C ARG A 121 35.71 6.12 34.98
N GLY A 122 34.81 6.95 35.51
CA GLY A 122 35.08 8.32 35.91
C GLY A 122 34.09 9.29 35.29
N ASN A 123 33.90 10.44 35.94
CA ASN A 123 32.99 11.50 35.50
C ASN A 123 33.74 12.81 35.22
N ASP A 124 35.08 12.76 35.10
CA ASP A 124 35.86 13.91 34.69
C ASP A 124 35.64 14.22 33.21
N LYS A 125 35.90 15.47 32.81
CA LYS A 125 35.64 15.96 31.44
C LYS A 125 36.29 15.09 30.36
N LYS A 126 37.49 14.53 30.60
CA LYS A 126 38.18 13.69 29.60
C LYS A 126 37.50 12.33 29.47
N THR A 127 37.07 11.75 30.58
CA THR A 127 36.35 10.47 30.57
C THR A 127 34.97 10.61 29.92
N VAL A 128 34.26 11.71 30.18
CA VAL A 128 32.97 11.99 29.50
C VAL A 128 33.17 12.13 28.00
N ALA A 129 34.12 12.95 27.54
CA ALA A 129 34.41 13.13 26.12
C ALA A 129 34.82 11.82 25.42
N TYR A 130 35.59 10.95 26.10
CA TYR A 130 35.95 9.63 25.59
C TYR A 130 34.74 8.69 25.49
N ASN A 131 33.84 8.72 26.48
CA ASN A 131 32.71 7.80 26.55
C ASN A 131 31.58 8.18 25.59
N LEU A 132 31.30 9.47 25.39
CA LEU A 132 30.15 9.96 24.62
C LEU A 132 30.01 9.32 23.23
N PRO A 133 31.00 9.36 22.31
CA PRO A 133 30.84 8.74 20.99
C PRO A 133 30.65 7.21 21.07
N ARG A 134 31.25 6.55 22.08
CA ARG A 134 31.10 5.10 22.29
C ARG A 134 29.70 4.76 22.78
N GLU A 135 29.14 5.58 23.66
CA GLU A 135 27.75 5.46 24.13
C GLU A 135 26.78 5.65 22.99
N CYS A 136 26.94 6.69 22.17
CA CYS A 136 26.06 6.91 21.03
C CYS A 136 26.10 5.73 20.04
N ILE A 137 27.28 5.22 19.69
CA ILE A 137 27.40 4.02 18.83
C ILE A 137 26.70 2.83 19.48
N ARG A 138 26.91 2.62 20.79
CA ARG A 138 26.34 1.50 21.52
C ARG A 138 24.81 1.57 21.63
N ASN A 139 24.28 2.78 21.85
CA ASN A 139 22.87 3.04 22.04
C ASN A 139 22.08 3.02 20.73
N TYR A 140 22.64 3.57 19.65
CA TYR A 140 21.96 3.70 18.36
C TYR A 140 22.03 2.45 17.50
N PHE A 141 23.15 1.73 17.57
CA PHE A 141 23.38 0.56 16.73
C PHE A 141 23.58 -0.67 17.60
N PRO A 142 22.57 -1.26 18.25
CA PRO A 142 22.77 -2.41 19.16
C PRO A 142 23.35 -3.65 18.46
N GLU A 143 23.05 -3.84 17.18
CA GLU A 143 23.66 -4.87 16.35
C GLU A 143 24.85 -4.28 15.58
N ARG A 144 26.05 -4.76 15.94
CA ARG A 144 27.33 -4.28 15.40
C ARG A 144 28.19 -5.44 14.97
N ARG A 145 28.88 -5.29 13.85
CA ARG A 145 29.84 -6.27 13.33
C ARG A 145 31.12 -5.59 12.91
N CYS A 146 32.20 -6.34 12.91
CA CYS A 146 33.51 -5.84 12.50
C CYS A 146 34.18 -6.79 11.52
N PHE A 147 34.74 -6.24 10.45
CA PHE A 147 35.58 -6.94 9.51
C PHE A 147 36.91 -6.21 9.38
N VAL A 148 38.01 -6.91 9.62
CA VAL A 148 39.36 -6.39 9.47
C VAL A 148 39.97 -6.95 8.19
N PHE A 149 40.40 -6.06 7.30
CA PHE A 149 40.97 -6.40 6.01
C PHE A 149 42.47 -6.10 6.03
N GLU A 150 43.29 -7.10 5.73
CA GLU A 150 44.71 -6.87 5.47
C GLU A 150 44.90 -6.03 4.19
N THR A 151 46.12 -5.56 3.96
CA THR A 151 46.44 -4.88 2.71
C THR A 151 46.14 -5.81 1.51
N PRO A 152 45.36 -5.36 0.51
CA PRO A 152 44.90 -6.25 -0.57
C PRO A 152 46.03 -6.77 -1.46
N ALA A 153 47.10 -5.99 -1.61
CA ALA A 153 48.27 -6.31 -2.42
C ALA A 153 49.52 -5.62 -1.85
N ALA A 154 50.69 -5.96 -2.40
CA ALA A 154 51.94 -5.28 -2.07
C ALA A 154 51.85 -3.77 -2.41
N PRO A 155 52.53 -2.87 -1.65
CA PRO A 155 52.40 -1.42 -1.79
C PRO A 155 52.58 -0.90 -3.21
N GLU A 156 53.50 -1.49 -3.98
CA GLU A 156 53.84 -1.09 -5.35
C GLU A 156 52.70 -1.38 -6.33
N LYS A 157 51.80 -2.31 -5.98
CA LYS A 157 50.65 -2.72 -6.80
C LYS A 157 49.36 -1.98 -6.43
N MET A 158 49.31 -1.32 -5.26
CA MET A 158 48.10 -0.65 -4.74
C MET A 158 47.56 0.43 -5.70
N ALA A 159 48.43 1.10 -6.47
CA ALA A 159 48.01 2.11 -7.46
C ALA A 159 47.22 1.52 -8.65
N HIS A 160 47.32 0.21 -8.88
CA HIS A 160 46.69 -0.47 -10.02
C HIS A 160 45.58 -1.44 -9.59
N LEU A 161 45.14 -1.37 -8.32
CA LEU A 161 44.28 -2.37 -7.69
C LEU A 161 43.02 -2.71 -8.49
N GLU A 162 42.35 -1.70 -9.05
CA GLU A 162 41.11 -1.84 -9.82
C GLU A 162 41.29 -2.64 -11.13
N SER A 163 42.51 -2.60 -11.69
CA SER A 163 42.86 -3.31 -12.93
C SER A 163 43.55 -4.65 -12.70
N MET A 164 43.83 -5.00 -11.44
CA MET A 164 44.50 -6.26 -11.10
C MET A 164 43.57 -7.46 -11.22
N ASP A 165 44.14 -8.60 -11.60
CA ASP A 165 43.43 -9.88 -11.57
C ASP A 165 43.27 -10.35 -10.12
N GLU A 166 42.12 -10.95 -9.77
CA GLU A 166 41.84 -11.41 -8.40
C GLU A 166 42.88 -12.42 -7.88
N ASN A 167 43.53 -13.18 -8.76
CA ASN A 167 44.59 -14.11 -8.36
C ASN A 167 45.84 -13.39 -7.83
N GLN A 168 46.01 -12.11 -8.13
CA GLN A 168 47.11 -11.27 -7.68
C GLN A 168 46.86 -10.62 -6.32
N LEU A 169 45.63 -10.68 -5.81
CA LEU A 169 45.26 -10.20 -4.49
C LEU A 169 45.66 -11.21 -3.41
N SER A 170 45.96 -10.70 -2.21
CA SER A 170 46.26 -11.53 -1.04
C SER A 170 45.12 -12.52 -0.76
N SER A 171 45.47 -13.77 -0.47
CA SER A 171 44.50 -14.83 -0.16
C SER A 171 43.73 -14.55 1.15
N SER A 172 44.40 -13.97 2.15
CA SER A 172 43.77 -13.56 3.42
C SER A 172 42.75 -12.45 3.19
N PHE A 173 43.10 -11.44 2.38
CA PHE A 173 42.20 -10.37 1.98
C PHE A 173 40.96 -10.93 1.28
N LYS A 174 41.14 -11.77 0.25
CA LYS A 174 40.03 -12.42 -0.48
C LYS A 174 39.11 -13.21 0.44
N ALA A 175 39.67 -13.97 1.38
CA ALA A 175 38.88 -14.77 2.31
C ALA A 175 37.99 -13.89 3.21
N VAL A 176 38.48 -12.75 3.68
CA VAL A 176 37.67 -11.81 4.47
C VAL A 176 36.65 -11.08 3.59
N THR A 177 37.02 -10.67 2.37
CA THR A 177 36.10 -10.05 1.41
C THR A 177 34.91 -10.96 1.10
N LEU A 178 35.14 -12.25 0.85
CA LEU A 178 34.05 -13.20 0.63
C LEU A 178 33.15 -13.30 1.87
N LYS A 179 33.72 -13.46 3.07
CA LYS A 179 32.94 -13.49 4.33
C LYS A 179 32.14 -12.22 4.56
N PHE A 180 32.71 -11.06 4.23
CA PHE A 180 32.03 -9.77 4.33
C PHE A 180 30.85 -9.71 3.35
N CYS A 181 31.06 -10.05 2.07
CA CYS A 181 30.00 -10.08 1.08
C CYS A 181 28.90 -11.08 1.45
N ASP A 182 29.27 -12.29 1.86
CA ASP A 182 28.34 -13.32 2.32
C ASP A 182 27.52 -12.84 3.52
N TYR A 183 28.15 -12.15 4.48
CA TYR A 183 27.43 -11.56 5.61
C TYR A 183 26.42 -10.50 5.13
N ILE A 184 26.83 -9.56 4.28
CA ILE A 184 25.93 -8.52 3.77
C ILE A 184 24.76 -9.14 2.99
N TYR A 185 25.01 -10.13 2.12
CA TYR A 185 23.95 -10.74 1.33
C TYR A 185 22.96 -11.58 2.15
N ASN A 186 23.41 -12.21 3.24
CA ASN A 186 22.57 -13.11 4.02
C ASN A 186 21.93 -12.46 5.26
N GLU A 187 22.59 -11.46 5.87
CA GLU A 187 22.20 -10.90 7.17
C GLU A 187 21.64 -9.48 7.07
N SER A 188 21.92 -8.73 5.98
CA SER A 188 21.30 -7.41 5.79
C SER A 188 19.80 -7.55 5.57
N SER A 189 19.03 -7.00 6.50
CA SER A 189 17.57 -7.04 6.42
C SER A 189 17.01 -6.10 5.35
N VAL A 190 15.78 -6.36 4.92
CA VAL A 190 15.00 -5.41 4.11
C VAL A 190 14.83 -4.12 4.91
N LYS A 191 14.99 -2.95 4.26
CA LYS A 191 14.74 -1.65 4.91
C LYS A 191 13.30 -1.58 5.42
N LYS A 192 13.16 -1.13 6.67
CA LYS A 192 11.87 -0.94 7.32
C LYS A 192 11.72 0.50 7.81
N VAL A 193 10.46 0.89 8.01
CA VAL A 193 10.06 2.08 8.75
C VAL A 193 9.20 1.66 9.95
N LYS A 194 8.83 2.62 10.80
CA LYS A 194 8.02 2.41 12.01
C LYS A 194 6.82 1.50 11.81
N GLY A 195 6.69 0.53 12.70
CA GLY A 195 5.76 -0.59 12.60
C GLY A 195 6.38 -1.81 11.93
N GLY A 196 7.71 -1.85 11.72
CA GLY A 196 8.40 -2.94 11.05
C GLY A 196 8.05 -3.09 9.57
N LEU A 197 7.47 -2.06 8.95
CA LEU A 197 6.89 -2.15 7.61
C LEU A 197 7.99 -2.09 6.53
N PRO A 198 8.03 -3.03 5.58
CA PRO A 198 9.07 -3.07 4.56
C PRO A 198 8.93 -1.93 3.54
N VAL A 199 10.07 -1.38 3.12
CA VAL A 199 10.15 -0.28 2.17
C VAL A 199 10.43 -0.82 0.77
N THR A 200 9.57 -0.46 -0.19
CA THR A 200 9.77 -0.76 -1.62
C THR A 200 10.64 0.30 -2.30
N GLY A 201 11.09 0.06 -3.54
CA GLY A 201 11.88 1.04 -4.30
C GLY A 201 11.17 2.39 -4.49
N ARG A 202 9.84 2.39 -4.72
CA ARG A 202 9.05 3.63 -4.83
C ARG A 202 9.04 4.42 -3.53
N MET A 203 8.78 3.71 -2.42
CA MET A 203 8.78 4.27 -1.07
C MET A 203 10.15 4.84 -0.69
N LEU A 204 11.24 4.13 -0.99
CA LEU A 204 12.60 4.62 -0.74
C LEU A 204 12.88 5.91 -1.52
N GLY A 205 12.39 6.00 -2.76
CA GLY A 205 12.46 7.23 -3.57
C GLY A 205 11.71 8.41 -2.94
N HIS A 206 10.52 8.17 -2.38
CA HIS A 206 9.77 9.19 -1.63
C HIS A 206 10.53 9.63 -0.37
N LEU A 207 11.04 8.70 0.43
CA LEU A 207 11.82 9.01 1.62
C LEU A 207 13.06 9.85 1.29
N ALA A 208 13.85 9.42 0.30
CA ALA A 208 15.04 10.15 -0.13
C ALA A 208 14.70 11.57 -0.59
N LYS A 209 13.65 11.73 -1.40
CA LYS A 209 13.17 13.05 -1.84
C LYS A 209 12.76 13.91 -0.65
N THR A 210 11.90 13.40 0.23
CA THR A 210 11.40 14.14 1.39
C THR A 210 12.53 14.58 2.33
N TYR A 211 13.49 13.70 2.62
CA TYR A 211 14.62 14.06 3.48
C TYR A 211 15.51 15.12 2.83
N VAL A 212 15.85 14.98 1.55
CA VAL A 212 16.69 15.95 0.83
C VAL A 212 15.99 17.31 0.71
N GLU A 213 14.69 17.36 0.40
CA GLU A 213 13.92 18.61 0.32
C GLU A 213 13.79 19.30 1.69
N THR A 214 13.67 18.51 2.76
CA THR A 214 13.67 19.03 4.14
C THR A 214 15.02 19.66 4.48
N ILE A 215 16.13 18.98 4.17
CA ILE A 215 17.49 19.50 4.43
C ILE A 215 17.74 20.76 3.59
N ALA A 216 17.39 20.72 2.30
CA ALA A 216 17.57 21.85 1.39
C ALA A 216 16.76 23.09 1.78
N SER A 217 15.65 22.93 2.51
CA SER A 217 14.87 24.04 3.06
C SER A 217 15.34 24.52 4.44
N GLY A 218 16.44 23.98 4.97
CA GLY A 218 16.98 24.32 6.29
C GLY A 218 16.29 23.60 7.45
N GLY A 219 15.43 22.63 7.15
CA GLY A 219 14.74 21.79 8.14
C GLY A 219 15.56 20.56 8.55
N VAL A 220 15.13 19.94 9.66
CA VAL A 220 15.69 18.68 10.15
C VAL A 220 14.76 17.52 9.74
N PRO A 221 15.26 16.49 9.04
CA PRO A 221 14.49 15.28 8.71
C PRO A 221 13.78 14.68 9.93
N CYS A 222 12.48 14.42 9.77
CA CYS A 222 11.67 13.74 10.78
C CYS A 222 11.15 12.41 10.23
N LEU A 223 11.47 11.31 10.94
CA LEU A 223 11.09 9.95 10.54
C LEU A 223 9.57 9.78 10.44
N GLU A 224 8.83 10.17 11.48
CA GLU A 224 7.37 10.06 11.51
C GLU A 224 6.69 10.84 10.39
N ASN A 225 7.10 12.10 10.18
CA ASN A 225 6.52 12.96 9.15
C ASN A 225 6.79 12.42 7.74
N ALA A 226 8.00 11.90 7.49
CA ALA A 226 8.33 11.32 6.19
C ALA A 226 7.50 10.06 5.89
N VAL A 227 7.26 9.22 6.91
CA VAL A 227 6.40 8.03 6.77
C VAL A 227 4.95 8.43 6.50
N LEU A 228 4.41 9.42 7.20
CA LEU A 228 3.04 9.92 6.98
C LEU A 228 2.87 10.53 5.59
N ALA A 229 3.81 11.38 5.15
CA ALA A 229 3.78 11.98 3.83
C ALA A 229 3.87 10.93 2.71
N MET A 230 4.74 9.93 2.89
CA MET A 230 4.86 8.80 1.97
C MET A 230 3.57 7.96 1.93
N ALA A 231 2.97 7.66 3.09
CA ALA A 231 1.72 6.91 3.18
C ALA A 231 0.59 7.61 2.41
N GLN A 232 0.44 8.92 2.59
CA GLN A 232 -0.53 9.71 1.85
C GLN A 232 -0.34 9.61 0.32
N ILE A 233 0.90 9.73 -0.16
CA ILE A 233 1.21 9.65 -1.60
C ILE A 233 0.91 8.24 -2.15
N GLU A 234 1.39 7.19 -1.47
CA GLU A 234 1.18 5.81 -1.93
C GLU A 234 -0.28 5.40 -1.86
N ASN A 235 -1.03 5.78 -0.81
CA ASN A 235 -2.44 5.45 -0.67
C ASN A 235 -3.31 6.18 -1.70
N GLN A 236 -3.06 7.47 -1.94
CA GLN A 236 -3.76 8.20 -2.99
C GLN A 236 -3.54 7.54 -4.36
N ALA A 237 -2.30 7.13 -4.64
CA ALA A 237 -1.98 6.47 -5.89
C ALA A 237 -2.55 5.04 -5.97
N ALA A 238 -2.66 4.33 -4.84
CA ALA A 238 -3.33 3.04 -4.74
C ALA A 238 -4.83 3.15 -5.09
N VAL A 239 -5.52 4.20 -4.61
CA VAL A 239 -6.92 4.47 -4.98
C VAL A 239 -7.05 4.65 -6.50
N GLN A 240 -6.19 5.47 -7.10
CA GLN A 240 -6.23 5.72 -8.54
C GLN A 240 -5.95 4.46 -9.35
N GLU A 241 -4.96 3.66 -8.94
CA GLU A 241 -4.61 2.40 -9.59
C GLU A 241 -5.75 1.39 -9.51
N GLY A 242 -6.33 1.17 -8.32
CA GLY A 242 -7.47 0.28 -8.14
C GLY A 242 -8.67 0.71 -9.00
N LEU A 243 -9.02 1.99 -8.99
CA LEU A 243 -10.11 2.52 -9.81
C LEU A 243 -9.84 2.35 -11.31
N GLN A 244 -8.60 2.54 -11.75
CA GLN A 244 -8.21 2.36 -13.14
C GLN A 244 -8.34 0.89 -13.57
N VAL A 245 -7.91 -0.05 -12.72
CA VAL A 245 -8.10 -1.49 -12.94
C VAL A 245 -9.58 -1.82 -13.11
N TYR A 246 -10.42 -1.34 -12.20
CA TYR A 246 -11.88 -1.53 -12.26
C TYR A 246 -12.47 -1.02 -13.57
N LYS A 247 -12.23 0.26 -13.90
CA LYS A 247 -12.80 0.91 -15.08
C LYS A 247 -12.36 0.24 -16.37
N LYS A 248 -11.07 -0.10 -16.50
CA LYS A 248 -10.55 -0.76 -17.70
C LYS A 248 -11.21 -2.12 -17.92
N GLY A 249 -11.38 -2.89 -16.85
CA GLY A 249 -12.03 -4.19 -16.92
C GLY A 249 -13.52 -4.12 -17.27
N MET A 250 -14.24 -3.16 -16.71
CA MET A 250 -15.67 -2.96 -17.00
C MET A 250 -15.92 -2.41 -18.42
N GLN A 251 -14.98 -1.65 -18.99
CA GLN A 251 -15.07 -1.15 -20.37
C GLN A 251 -15.01 -2.25 -21.44
N GLU A 252 -14.57 -3.47 -21.10
CA GLU A 252 -14.53 -4.60 -22.03
C GLU A 252 -15.91 -5.27 -22.21
N ILE A 253 -16.93 -4.84 -21.47
CA ILE A 253 -18.30 -5.39 -21.57
C ILE A 253 -19.00 -4.79 -22.80
N THR A 254 -19.62 -5.66 -23.60
CA THR A 254 -20.47 -5.22 -24.72
C THR A 254 -21.92 -5.17 -24.27
N PHE A 255 -22.47 -3.97 -24.12
CA PHE A 255 -23.86 -3.77 -23.69
C PHE A 255 -24.87 -3.92 -24.85
N PRO A 256 -26.14 -4.32 -24.56
CA PRO A 256 -26.67 -4.63 -23.24
C PRO A 256 -26.39 -6.07 -22.77
N VAL A 257 -26.33 -6.26 -21.45
CA VAL A 257 -26.24 -7.56 -20.76
C VAL A 257 -27.33 -7.67 -19.68
N ASP A 258 -27.63 -8.89 -19.25
CA ASP A 258 -28.50 -9.12 -18.09
C ASP A 258 -27.83 -8.74 -16.76
N MET A 259 -28.61 -8.67 -15.68
CA MET A 259 -28.08 -8.32 -14.36
C MET A 259 -27.16 -9.39 -13.76
N GLU A 260 -27.27 -10.66 -14.16
CA GLU A 260 -26.38 -11.70 -13.60
C GLU A 260 -24.96 -11.56 -14.13
N GLU A 261 -24.82 -11.37 -15.45
CA GLU A 261 -23.54 -11.10 -16.09
C GLU A 261 -22.95 -9.77 -15.62
N MET A 262 -23.78 -8.73 -15.45
CA MET A 262 -23.36 -7.44 -14.93
C MET A 262 -22.74 -7.56 -13.53
N SER A 263 -23.45 -8.19 -12.58
CA SER A 263 -22.94 -8.42 -11.22
C SER A 263 -21.70 -9.29 -11.20
N ARG A 264 -21.63 -10.32 -12.04
CA ARG A 264 -20.46 -11.20 -12.13
C ARG A 264 -19.22 -10.43 -12.56
N LYS A 265 -19.35 -9.58 -13.58
CA LYS A 265 -18.25 -8.71 -14.06
C LYS A 265 -17.86 -7.67 -13.03
N HIS A 266 -18.84 -7.02 -12.40
CA HIS A 266 -18.59 -6.08 -11.30
C HIS A 266 -17.81 -6.75 -10.17
N GLY A 267 -18.28 -7.88 -9.64
CA GLY A 267 -17.61 -8.59 -8.55
C GLY A 267 -16.20 -9.07 -8.89
N GLN A 268 -15.95 -9.46 -10.14
CA GLN A 268 -14.61 -9.82 -10.62
C GLN A 268 -13.67 -8.61 -10.57
N TRP A 269 -14.06 -7.49 -11.17
CA TRP A 269 -13.19 -6.32 -11.30
C TRP A 269 -13.07 -5.51 -10.01
N ASP A 270 -14.10 -5.53 -9.18
CA ASP A 270 -14.06 -5.01 -7.80
C ASP A 270 -12.98 -5.74 -6.99
N SER A 271 -12.97 -7.07 -7.04
CA SER A 271 -11.97 -7.88 -6.35
C SER A 271 -10.54 -7.58 -6.83
N GLN A 272 -10.35 -7.41 -8.15
CA GLN A 272 -9.05 -7.04 -8.73
C GLN A 272 -8.61 -5.61 -8.36
N ALA A 273 -9.56 -4.67 -8.26
CA ALA A 273 -9.27 -3.31 -7.82
C ALA A 273 -8.85 -3.25 -6.34
N ILE A 274 -9.55 -3.98 -5.47
CA ILE A 274 -9.20 -4.12 -4.05
C ILE A 274 -7.81 -4.77 -3.89
N GLU A 275 -7.50 -5.78 -4.71
CA GLU A 275 -6.18 -6.43 -4.69
C GLU A 275 -5.05 -5.48 -5.15
N ALA A 276 -5.27 -4.75 -6.24
CA ALA A 276 -4.31 -3.73 -6.71
C ALA A 276 -4.07 -2.66 -5.63
N PHE A 277 -5.15 -2.19 -4.98
CA PHE A 277 -5.04 -1.27 -3.85
C PHE A 277 -4.24 -1.89 -2.71
N ARG A 278 -4.56 -3.12 -2.29
CA ARG A 278 -3.86 -3.83 -1.21
C ARG A 278 -2.36 -3.92 -1.47
N ASN A 279 -1.95 -4.20 -2.70
CA ASN A 279 -0.54 -4.38 -3.04
C ASN A 279 0.26 -3.07 -3.02
N ARG A 280 -0.40 -1.92 -3.17
CA ARG A 280 0.27 -0.61 -3.19
C ARG A 280 0.07 0.22 -1.92
N SER A 281 -1.08 0.11 -1.28
CA SER A 281 -1.39 0.90 -0.11
C SER A 281 -0.45 0.58 1.05
N PHE A 282 -0.20 1.59 1.86
CA PHE A 282 0.77 1.59 2.93
C PHE A 282 0.21 2.38 4.12
N LYS A 283 0.07 1.74 5.27
CA LYS A 283 -0.33 2.39 6.53
C LYS A 283 -1.66 3.19 6.41
N ASP A 284 -2.70 2.54 5.87
CA ASP A 284 -4.07 3.09 5.83
C ASP A 284 -4.82 2.72 7.13
N GLU A 285 -4.34 3.23 8.26
CA GLU A 285 -4.76 2.79 9.61
C GLU A 285 -6.27 2.90 9.88
N ASN A 286 -6.93 3.90 9.28
CA ASN A 286 -8.37 4.14 9.44
C ASN A 286 -9.20 3.62 8.25
N GLY A 287 -8.58 2.95 7.26
CA GLY A 287 -9.25 2.49 6.04
C GLY A 287 -9.87 3.62 5.20
N GLU A 288 -9.44 4.87 5.38
CA GLU A 288 -10.01 6.05 4.71
C GLU A 288 -9.79 6.01 3.21
N TYR A 289 -8.62 5.55 2.78
CA TYR A 289 -8.31 5.43 1.36
C TYR A 289 -9.02 4.22 0.73
N MET A 290 -9.12 3.09 1.45
CA MET A 290 -9.95 1.96 1.00
C MET A 290 -11.42 2.38 0.85
N LYS A 291 -11.96 3.16 1.79
CA LYS A 291 -13.32 3.72 1.68
C LYS A 291 -13.47 4.62 0.47
N THR A 292 -12.48 5.48 0.22
CA THR A 292 -12.46 6.36 -0.96
C THR A 292 -12.46 5.54 -2.26
N LEU A 293 -11.72 4.43 -2.31
CA LEU A 293 -11.76 3.50 -3.45
C LEU A 293 -13.14 2.86 -3.63
N MET A 294 -13.75 2.36 -2.56
CA MET A 294 -15.09 1.74 -2.62
C MET A 294 -16.14 2.73 -3.13
N GLU A 295 -16.12 3.98 -2.65
CA GLU A 295 -17.03 5.04 -3.11
C GLU A 295 -16.83 5.32 -4.61
N ALA A 296 -15.57 5.42 -5.06
CA ALA A 296 -15.25 5.65 -6.47
C ALA A 296 -15.65 4.46 -7.38
N ILE A 297 -15.52 3.21 -6.90
CA ILE A 297 -15.98 2.01 -7.60
C ILE A 297 -17.52 2.02 -7.69
N LYS A 298 -18.22 2.36 -6.60
CA LYS A 298 -19.68 2.47 -6.57
C LYS A 298 -20.19 3.49 -7.59
N GLU A 299 -19.59 4.67 -7.64
CA GLU A 299 -19.93 5.70 -8.64
C GLU A 299 -19.67 5.21 -10.07
N ALA A 300 -18.53 4.54 -10.31
CA ALA A 300 -18.22 3.97 -11.61
C ALA A 300 -19.21 2.85 -11.99
N TYR A 301 -19.61 2.00 -11.05
CA TYR A 301 -20.58 0.94 -11.28
C TYR A 301 -21.95 1.50 -11.67
N ALA A 302 -22.42 2.53 -10.96
CA ALA A 302 -23.66 3.24 -11.30
C ALA A 302 -23.64 3.80 -12.73
N ALA A 303 -22.49 4.35 -13.18
CA ALA A 303 -22.33 4.83 -14.55
C ALA A 303 -22.43 3.69 -15.59
N PHE A 304 -21.80 2.54 -15.34
CA PHE A 304 -21.91 1.39 -16.23
C PHE A 304 -23.32 0.77 -16.24
N LEU A 305 -24.02 0.76 -15.10
CA LEU A 305 -25.43 0.35 -15.04
C LEU A 305 -26.31 1.26 -15.90
N ALA A 306 -26.11 2.58 -15.82
CA ALA A 306 -26.84 3.53 -16.66
C ALA A 306 -26.55 3.36 -18.16
N GLU A 307 -25.31 3.01 -18.52
CA GLU A 307 -24.94 2.70 -19.91
C GLU A 307 -25.60 1.40 -20.42
N ASN A 308 -25.64 0.37 -19.56
CA ASN A 308 -26.34 -0.87 -19.85
C ASN A 308 -27.85 -0.65 -20.04
N ASP A 309 -28.47 0.11 -19.12
CA ASP A 309 -29.88 0.51 -19.18
C ASP A 309 -30.20 1.21 -20.51
N LYS A 310 -29.39 2.21 -20.88
CA LYS A 310 -29.57 2.98 -22.12
C LYS A 310 -29.44 2.09 -23.36
N SER A 311 -28.48 1.18 -23.36
CA SER A 311 -28.25 0.25 -24.47
C SER A 311 -29.41 -0.75 -24.61
N SER A 312 -29.91 -1.26 -23.47
CA SER A 312 -31.07 -2.15 -23.41
C SER A 312 -32.34 -1.45 -23.90
N GLU A 313 -32.57 -0.23 -23.43
CA GLU A 313 -33.71 0.59 -23.86
C GLU A 313 -33.67 0.84 -25.37
N GLY A 314 -32.52 1.27 -25.90
CA GLY A 314 -32.35 1.54 -27.33
C GLY A 314 -32.63 0.31 -28.19
N LEU A 315 -32.07 -0.85 -27.81
CA LEU A 315 -32.29 -2.11 -28.51
C LEU A 315 -33.76 -2.53 -28.48
N CYS A 316 -34.41 -2.46 -27.32
CA CYS A 316 -35.82 -2.85 -27.16
C CYS A 316 -36.75 -1.94 -27.97
N ARG A 317 -36.53 -0.62 -27.94
CA ARG A 317 -37.32 0.34 -28.74
C ARG A 317 -37.15 0.10 -30.23
N GLN A 318 -35.92 -0.15 -30.69
CA GLN A 318 -35.66 -0.45 -32.10
C GLN A 318 -36.38 -1.73 -32.52
N LEU A 319 -36.30 -2.78 -31.72
CA LEU A 319 -36.96 -4.06 -31.99
C LEU A 319 -38.49 -3.89 -32.08
N LEU A 320 -39.11 -3.25 -31.09
CA LEU A 320 -40.56 -3.00 -31.09
C LEU A 320 -41.00 -2.12 -32.27
N SER A 321 -40.20 -1.13 -32.65
CA SER A 321 -40.47 -0.29 -33.82
C SER A 321 -40.46 -1.11 -35.12
N GLN A 322 -39.51 -2.05 -35.26
CA GLN A 322 -39.44 -2.93 -36.44
C GLN A 322 -40.61 -3.91 -36.48
N LEU A 323 -40.91 -4.56 -35.34
CA LEU A 323 -41.99 -5.55 -35.27
C LEU A 323 -43.37 -4.92 -35.50
N SER A 324 -43.58 -3.68 -35.05
CA SER A 324 -44.86 -2.97 -35.18
C SER A 324 -45.10 -2.32 -36.54
N GLU A 325 -44.10 -2.25 -37.42
CA GLU A 325 -44.21 -1.57 -38.71
C GLU A 325 -45.31 -2.18 -39.60
N SER A 326 -45.43 -3.51 -39.60
CA SER A 326 -46.44 -4.22 -40.40
C SER A 326 -47.87 -3.89 -39.94
N ILE A 327 -48.08 -3.81 -38.62
CA ILE A 327 -49.37 -3.44 -38.01
C ILE A 327 -49.70 -1.99 -38.33
N GLY A 328 -48.71 -1.09 -38.23
CA GLY A 328 -48.87 0.33 -38.61
C GLY A 328 -49.34 0.50 -40.05
N LYS A 329 -48.70 -0.18 -41.01
CA LYS A 329 -49.13 -0.16 -42.43
C LYS A 329 -50.53 -0.74 -42.63
N LYS A 330 -50.90 -1.80 -41.91
CA LYS A 330 -52.25 -2.37 -41.96
C LYS A 330 -53.29 -1.39 -41.41
N LEU A 331 -52.98 -0.67 -40.33
CA LEU A 331 -53.84 0.38 -39.76
C LEU A 331 -54.07 1.54 -40.75
N GLU A 332 -52.99 2.08 -41.33
CA GLU A 332 -53.06 3.20 -42.29
C GLU A 332 -53.91 2.88 -43.53
N ASN A 333 -53.83 1.63 -44.01
CA ASN A 333 -54.60 1.15 -45.16
C ASN A 333 -56.05 0.75 -44.79
N GLY A 334 -56.48 0.92 -43.54
CA GLY A 334 -57.81 0.55 -43.08
C GLY A 334 -58.08 -0.96 -43.07
N PHE A 335 -57.05 -1.81 -43.03
CA PHE A 335 -57.19 -3.27 -43.11
C PHE A 335 -58.08 -3.85 -42.00
N TYR A 336 -58.00 -3.26 -40.81
CA TYR A 336 -58.78 -3.65 -39.63
C TYR A 336 -60.16 -2.97 -39.55
N ALA A 337 -60.47 -2.01 -40.42
CA ALA A 337 -61.75 -1.28 -40.43
C ALA A 337 -62.86 -2.07 -41.16
N LYS A 338 -63.00 -3.36 -40.82
CA LYS A 338 -63.97 -4.30 -41.38
C LYS A 338 -64.59 -5.16 -40.27
N PRO A 339 -65.77 -5.78 -40.48
CA PRO A 339 -66.33 -6.73 -39.52
C PRO A 339 -65.31 -7.83 -39.17
N GLY A 340 -65.03 -8.02 -37.88
CA GLY A 340 -64.05 -9.00 -37.38
C GLY A 340 -62.59 -8.52 -37.44
N GLY A 341 -62.38 -7.24 -37.75
CA GLY A 341 -61.05 -6.63 -37.82
C GLY A 341 -60.34 -6.56 -36.48
N TYR A 342 -61.06 -6.50 -35.36
CA TYR A 342 -60.44 -6.48 -34.03
C TYR A 342 -59.74 -7.79 -33.69
N ASP A 343 -60.34 -8.94 -34.02
CA ASP A 343 -59.72 -10.25 -33.80
C ASP A 343 -58.43 -10.40 -34.61
N LEU A 344 -58.44 -9.95 -35.87
CA LEU A 344 -57.24 -9.92 -36.72
C LEU A 344 -56.13 -9.03 -36.12
N TYR A 345 -56.49 -7.87 -35.58
CA TYR A 345 -55.56 -6.98 -34.90
C TYR A 345 -54.98 -7.64 -33.63
N CYS A 346 -55.80 -8.34 -32.86
CA CYS A 346 -55.34 -9.07 -31.68
C CYS A 346 -54.35 -10.18 -32.03
N VAL A 347 -54.56 -10.92 -33.13
CA VAL A 347 -53.62 -11.94 -33.61
C VAL A 347 -52.29 -11.31 -34.00
N ASP A 348 -52.31 -10.29 -34.87
CA ASP A 348 -51.09 -9.61 -35.30
C ASP A 348 -50.31 -9.00 -34.11
N ARG A 349 -51.03 -8.44 -33.13
CA ARG A 349 -50.43 -7.91 -31.89
C ARG A 349 -49.82 -9.02 -31.03
N GLN A 350 -50.47 -10.18 -30.93
CA GLN A 350 -49.93 -11.31 -30.16
C GLN A 350 -48.67 -11.87 -30.82
N ASP A 351 -48.65 -11.97 -32.15
CA ASP A 351 -47.47 -12.43 -32.91
C ASP A 351 -46.27 -11.50 -32.66
N LEU A 352 -46.50 -10.17 -32.67
CA LEU A 352 -45.49 -9.18 -32.30
C LEU A 352 -44.95 -9.39 -30.89
N LEU A 353 -45.84 -9.59 -29.91
CA LEU A 353 -45.45 -9.80 -28.52
C LEU A 353 -44.64 -11.09 -28.36
N ASP A 354 -45.04 -12.16 -29.02
CA ASP A 354 -44.35 -13.43 -28.96
C ASP A 354 -42.96 -13.34 -29.62
N GLU A 355 -42.83 -12.60 -30.72
CA GLU A 355 -41.54 -12.35 -31.38
C GLU A 355 -40.62 -11.48 -30.52
N TYR A 356 -41.15 -10.42 -29.91
CA TYR A 356 -40.39 -9.60 -28.95
C TYR A 356 -39.92 -10.42 -27.75
N ASN A 357 -40.78 -11.25 -27.17
CA ASN A 357 -40.45 -12.10 -26.03
C ASN A 357 -39.38 -13.14 -26.38
N ARG A 358 -39.44 -13.72 -27.60
CA ARG A 358 -38.46 -14.69 -28.10
C ARG A 358 -37.09 -14.08 -28.44
N ALA A 359 -37.01 -12.78 -28.69
CA ALA A 359 -35.74 -12.14 -29.04
C ALA A 359 -34.71 -12.24 -27.89
N PRO A 360 -33.48 -12.71 -28.14
CA PRO A 360 -32.45 -12.82 -27.11
C PRO A 360 -31.83 -11.45 -26.78
N ASN A 361 -31.10 -11.37 -25.66
CA ASN A 361 -30.18 -10.27 -25.30
C ASN A 361 -30.82 -8.87 -25.28
N LYS A 362 -32.10 -8.78 -24.88
CA LYS A 362 -32.80 -7.49 -24.73
C LYS A 362 -32.24 -6.62 -23.61
N GLY A 363 -31.59 -7.23 -22.62
CA GLY A 363 -31.05 -6.57 -21.44
C GLY A 363 -32.11 -6.32 -20.36
N VAL A 364 -31.86 -5.33 -19.51
CA VAL A 364 -32.54 -5.08 -18.23
C VAL A 364 -33.72 -4.11 -18.32
N LYS A 365 -34.05 -3.61 -19.51
CA LYS A 365 -35.18 -2.70 -19.77
C LYS A 365 -36.29 -3.35 -20.59
N ALA A 366 -36.27 -4.67 -20.74
CA ALA A 366 -37.14 -5.37 -21.67
C ALA A 366 -38.61 -5.24 -21.27
N GLU A 367 -38.94 -5.39 -19.99
CA GLU A 367 -40.32 -5.36 -19.50
C GLU A 367 -40.82 -3.91 -19.38
N GLU A 368 -39.95 -2.98 -18.93
CA GLU A 368 -40.26 -1.54 -18.85
C GLU A 368 -40.55 -0.91 -20.22
N VAL A 369 -39.73 -1.21 -21.24
CA VAL A 369 -39.96 -0.67 -22.59
C VAL A 369 -41.23 -1.27 -23.20
N LEU A 370 -41.48 -2.56 -22.98
CA LEU A 370 -42.70 -3.22 -23.46
C LEU A 370 -43.95 -2.64 -22.80
N GLU A 371 -43.91 -2.39 -21.49
CA GLU A 371 -44.99 -1.73 -20.75
C GLU A 371 -45.34 -0.37 -21.36
N ASN A 372 -44.33 0.47 -21.60
CA ASN A 372 -44.50 1.80 -22.18
C ASN A 372 -45.07 1.72 -23.60
N PHE A 373 -44.55 0.81 -24.42
CA PHE A 373 -45.06 0.57 -25.77
C PHE A 373 -46.53 0.16 -25.78
N LEU A 374 -46.95 -0.76 -24.88
CA LEU A 374 -48.35 -1.17 -24.77
C LEU A 374 -49.27 -0.02 -24.34
N LYS A 375 -48.81 0.86 -23.43
CA LYS A 375 -49.55 2.06 -23.04
C LYS A 375 -49.75 3.00 -24.22
N GLU A 376 -48.69 3.28 -24.98
CA GLU A 376 -48.73 4.13 -26.18
C GLU A 376 -49.70 3.57 -27.23
N LYS A 377 -49.74 2.25 -27.41
CA LYS A 377 -50.59 1.55 -28.40
C LYS A 377 -52.04 1.30 -27.94
N SER A 378 -52.40 1.67 -26.72
CA SER A 378 -53.75 1.44 -26.16
C SER A 378 -54.85 2.20 -26.91
N ALA A 379 -54.56 3.42 -27.39
CA ALA A 379 -55.49 4.22 -28.17
C ALA A 379 -55.80 3.59 -29.54
N GLU A 380 -54.77 3.02 -30.20
CA GLU A 380 -54.91 2.31 -31.47
C GLU A 380 -55.81 1.09 -31.31
N SER A 381 -55.54 0.25 -30.30
CA SER A 381 -56.38 -0.91 -29.97
C SER A 381 -57.84 -0.53 -29.68
N THR A 382 -58.04 0.55 -28.93
CA THR A 382 -59.39 1.07 -28.62
C THR A 382 -60.11 1.53 -29.88
N ALA A 383 -59.44 2.24 -30.78
CA ALA A 383 -60.02 2.70 -32.04
C ALA A 383 -60.45 1.52 -32.94
N VAL A 384 -59.61 0.49 -33.08
CA VAL A 384 -59.95 -0.71 -33.86
C VAL A 384 -61.14 -1.45 -33.24
N ARG A 385 -61.16 -1.62 -31.90
CA ARG A 385 -62.28 -2.26 -31.18
C ARG A 385 -63.60 -1.53 -31.38
N GLN A 386 -63.57 -0.19 -31.35
CA GLN A 386 -64.77 0.62 -31.51
C GLN A 386 -65.29 0.60 -32.95
N ALA A 387 -64.39 0.59 -33.93
CA ALA A 387 -64.73 0.55 -35.36
C ALA A 387 -65.33 -0.79 -35.81
N ASP A 388 -65.06 -1.89 -35.09
CA ASP A 388 -65.61 -3.21 -35.41
C ASP A 388 -67.12 -3.29 -35.12
N LYS A 389 -67.90 -3.54 -36.18
CA LYS A 389 -69.36 -3.66 -36.12
C LYS A 389 -69.84 -5.09 -35.86
N GLN A 390 -68.94 -6.08 -35.89
CA GLN A 390 -69.27 -7.47 -35.58
C GLN A 390 -69.35 -7.72 -34.07
N LEU A 391 -68.60 -6.93 -33.28
CA LEU A 391 -68.60 -7.02 -31.82
C LEU A 391 -69.81 -6.33 -31.20
N THR A 392 -70.49 -7.03 -30.31
CA THR A 392 -71.52 -6.46 -29.43
C THR A 392 -70.91 -5.55 -28.37
N GLU A 393 -71.69 -4.63 -27.81
CA GLU A 393 -71.24 -3.78 -26.69
C GLU A 393 -70.76 -4.58 -25.47
N LYS A 394 -71.33 -5.77 -25.23
CA LYS A 394 -70.86 -6.66 -24.15
C LYS A 394 -69.48 -7.23 -24.46
N GLU A 395 -69.25 -7.71 -25.68
CA GLU A 395 -67.94 -8.22 -26.10
C GLU A 395 -66.87 -7.12 -26.09
N LYS A 396 -67.20 -5.92 -26.57
CA LYS A 396 -66.29 -4.75 -26.51
C LYS A 396 -65.82 -4.46 -25.08
N LYS A 397 -66.73 -4.51 -24.10
CA LYS A 397 -66.38 -4.35 -22.67
C LYS A 397 -65.50 -5.49 -22.15
N ILE A 398 -65.79 -6.73 -22.50
CA ILE A 398 -64.96 -7.90 -22.09
C ILE A 398 -63.53 -7.76 -22.64
N HIS A 399 -63.38 -7.34 -23.90
CA HIS A 399 -62.06 -7.11 -24.49
C HIS A 399 -61.32 -5.94 -23.85
N GLU A 400 -62.02 -4.87 -23.50
CA GLU A 400 -61.44 -3.74 -22.76
C GLU A 400 -60.92 -4.17 -21.37
N GLU A 401 -61.69 -4.96 -20.63
CA GLU A 401 -61.27 -5.50 -19.32
C GLU A 401 -60.06 -6.43 -19.45
N ARG A 402 -60.04 -7.30 -20.48
CA ARG A 402 -58.88 -8.17 -20.77
C ARG A 402 -57.61 -7.38 -21.09
N GLU A 403 -57.73 -6.31 -21.89
CA GLU A 403 -56.61 -5.45 -22.23
C GLU A 403 -56.07 -4.70 -21.00
N LYS A 404 -56.97 -4.18 -20.15
CA LYS A 404 -56.60 -3.58 -18.86
C LYS A 404 -55.87 -4.57 -17.96
N ALA A 405 -56.35 -5.81 -17.87
CA ALA A 405 -55.70 -6.86 -17.10
C ALA A 405 -54.32 -7.23 -17.65
N ALA A 406 -54.16 -7.30 -18.98
CA ALA A 406 -52.88 -7.58 -19.62
C ALA A 406 -51.86 -6.44 -19.39
N LEU A 407 -52.30 -5.18 -19.48
CA LEU A 407 -51.45 -4.02 -19.22
C LEU A 407 -50.99 -3.98 -17.76
N LEU A 408 -51.88 -4.28 -16.81
CA LEU A 408 -51.53 -4.39 -15.39
C LEU A 408 -50.55 -5.55 -15.14
N ALA A 409 -50.75 -6.70 -15.80
CA ALA A 409 -49.81 -7.82 -15.69
C ALA A 409 -48.42 -7.45 -16.23
N GLN A 410 -48.35 -6.69 -17.33
CA GLN A 410 -47.09 -6.21 -17.88
C GLN A 410 -46.41 -5.17 -16.96
N GLN A 411 -47.18 -4.25 -16.38
CA GLN A 411 -46.67 -3.31 -15.38
C GLN A 411 -46.06 -4.06 -14.18
N ASN A 412 -46.73 -5.10 -13.67
CA ASN A 412 -46.20 -5.90 -12.57
C ASN A 412 -44.87 -6.58 -12.95
N LYS A 413 -44.69 -7.01 -14.20
CA LYS A 413 -43.40 -7.57 -14.67
C LYS A 413 -42.30 -6.53 -14.72
N ALA A 414 -42.59 -5.33 -15.20
CA ALA A 414 -41.64 -4.22 -15.22
C ALA A 414 -41.24 -3.77 -13.80
N GLU A 415 -42.18 -3.73 -12.87
CA GLU A 415 -41.91 -3.47 -11.46
C GLU A 415 -41.06 -4.59 -10.81
N GLU A 416 -41.34 -5.85 -11.15
CA GLU A 416 -40.54 -6.99 -10.70
C GLU A 416 -39.11 -6.96 -11.24
N GLU A 417 -38.91 -6.66 -12.53
CA GLU A 417 -37.58 -6.50 -13.16
C GLU A 417 -36.76 -5.42 -12.44
N LYS A 418 -37.38 -4.25 -12.19
CA LYS A 418 -36.75 -3.16 -11.42
C LYS A 418 -36.41 -3.56 -9.99
N ARG A 419 -37.31 -4.30 -9.32
CA ARG A 419 -37.08 -4.79 -7.94
C ARG A 419 -35.89 -5.74 -7.89
N LEU A 420 -35.83 -6.71 -8.79
CA LEU A 420 -34.74 -7.68 -8.87
C LEU A 420 -33.41 -6.98 -9.19
N GLN A 421 -33.41 -5.99 -10.09
CA GLN A 421 -32.24 -5.16 -10.39
C GLN A 421 -31.75 -4.42 -9.14
N MET A 422 -32.64 -3.78 -8.39
CA MET A 422 -32.28 -3.05 -7.16
C MET A 422 -31.75 -4.00 -6.07
N GLU A 423 -32.39 -5.13 -5.84
CA GLU A 423 -31.96 -6.14 -4.87
C GLU A 423 -30.56 -6.67 -5.20
N LYS A 424 -30.30 -6.92 -6.49
CA LYS A 424 -29.01 -7.38 -6.97
C LYS A 424 -27.91 -6.34 -6.75
N THR A 425 -28.15 -5.08 -7.11
CA THR A 425 -27.19 -3.99 -6.88
C THR A 425 -26.88 -3.82 -5.39
N LEU A 426 -27.89 -3.90 -4.51
CA LEU A 426 -27.68 -3.85 -3.06
C LEU A 426 -26.85 -5.04 -2.55
N LYS A 427 -27.02 -6.22 -3.15
CA LYS A 427 -26.21 -7.40 -2.82
C LYS A 427 -24.75 -7.21 -3.24
N ASP A 428 -24.52 -6.73 -4.45
CA ASP A 428 -23.19 -6.43 -4.98
C ASP A 428 -22.44 -5.43 -4.08
N GLU A 429 -23.13 -4.36 -3.64
CA GLU A 429 -22.56 -3.38 -2.70
C GLU A 429 -22.17 -4.00 -1.35
N ARG A 430 -22.99 -4.91 -0.81
CA ARG A 430 -22.67 -5.64 0.44
C ARG A 430 -21.46 -6.55 0.25
N GLU A 431 -21.42 -7.31 -0.83
CA GLU A 431 -20.30 -8.22 -1.12
C GLU A 431 -18.98 -7.45 -1.31
N SER A 432 -19.00 -6.30 -1.99
CA SER A 432 -17.83 -5.42 -2.12
C SER A 432 -17.37 -4.88 -0.76
N HIS A 433 -18.32 -4.40 0.07
CA HIS A 433 -18.01 -3.89 1.41
C HIS A 433 -17.42 -4.97 2.33
N GLU A 434 -18.01 -6.16 2.37
CA GLU A 434 -17.51 -7.29 3.17
C GLU A 434 -16.08 -7.68 2.77
N LYS A 435 -15.79 -7.73 1.46
CA LYS A 435 -14.42 -8.01 0.97
C LYS A 435 -13.43 -6.92 1.38
N ALA A 436 -13.81 -5.65 1.25
CA ALA A 436 -12.94 -4.55 1.63
C ALA A 436 -12.63 -4.57 3.13
N VAL A 437 -13.63 -4.81 3.98
CA VAL A 437 -13.45 -4.97 5.43
C VAL A 437 -12.50 -6.12 5.75
N GLU A 438 -12.66 -7.27 5.08
CA GLU A 438 -11.78 -8.42 5.29
C GLU A 438 -10.33 -8.12 4.89
N VAL A 439 -10.11 -7.40 3.78
CA VAL A 439 -8.78 -6.99 3.33
C VAL A 439 -8.14 -5.97 4.29
N ILE A 440 -8.91 -5.00 4.80
CA ILE A 440 -8.44 -4.06 5.82
C ILE A 440 -8.06 -4.82 7.08
N ARG A 441 -8.94 -5.70 7.58
CA ARG A 441 -8.70 -6.51 8.78
C ARG A 441 -7.42 -7.32 8.66
N GLN A 442 -7.23 -8.02 7.54
CA GLN A 442 -6.03 -8.83 7.32
C GLN A 442 -4.76 -7.96 7.31
N LYS A 443 -4.81 -6.79 6.65
CA LYS A 443 -3.67 -5.86 6.66
C LYS A 443 -3.35 -5.35 8.06
N MET A 444 -4.36 -4.94 8.82
CA MET A 444 -4.16 -4.48 10.19
C MET A 444 -3.53 -5.57 11.07
N GLU A 445 -3.96 -6.83 10.91
CA GLU A 445 -3.37 -7.97 11.63
C GLU A 445 -1.90 -8.21 11.25
N ASP A 446 -1.57 -8.13 9.96
CA ASP A 446 -0.20 -8.26 9.46
C ASP A 446 0.69 -7.11 10.00
N GLU A 447 0.20 -5.86 9.98
CA GLU A 447 0.93 -4.69 10.49
C GLU A 447 1.15 -4.75 12.01
N VAL A 448 0.13 -5.16 12.77
CA VAL A 448 0.24 -5.37 14.24
C VAL A 448 1.27 -6.47 14.55
N ALA A 449 1.29 -7.56 13.78
CA ALA A 449 2.27 -8.63 13.96
C ALA A 449 3.72 -8.14 13.70
N LEU A 450 3.92 -7.33 12.66
CA LEU A 450 5.21 -6.72 12.35
C LEU A 450 5.67 -5.75 13.43
N GLN A 451 4.78 -4.88 13.90
CA GLN A 451 5.07 -3.92 14.97
C GLN A 451 5.43 -4.64 16.27
N LYS A 452 4.71 -5.71 16.62
CA LYS A 452 5.04 -6.53 17.79
C LYS A 452 6.45 -7.12 17.69
N LYS A 453 6.82 -7.66 16.52
CA LYS A 453 8.15 -8.23 16.29
C LYS A 453 9.25 -7.17 16.40
N GLU A 454 9.03 -5.98 15.84
CA GLU A 454 9.95 -4.84 15.94
C GLU A 454 10.18 -4.44 17.41
N LEU A 455 9.11 -4.26 18.18
CA LEU A 455 9.19 -3.91 19.61
C LEU A 455 9.90 -4.98 20.44
N GLU A 456 9.63 -6.26 20.17
CA GLU A 456 10.28 -7.39 20.86
C GLU A 456 11.79 -7.44 20.56
N MET A 457 12.19 -7.23 19.30
CA MET A 457 13.61 -7.14 18.92
C MET A 457 14.32 -5.96 19.59
N ALA A 458 13.69 -4.78 19.60
CA ALA A 458 14.24 -3.60 20.25
C ALA A 458 14.43 -3.79 21.76
N LEU A 459 13.45 -4.43 22.41
CA LEU A 459 13.51 -4.77 23.83
C LEU A 459 14.66 -5.76 24.12
N GLU A 460 14.83 -6.80 23.30
CA GLU A 460 15.93 -7.75 23.47
C GLU A 460 17.29 -7.06 23.34
N CYS A 461 17.46 -6.17 22.35
CA CYS A 461 18.67 -5.40 22.15
C CYS A 461 19.03 -4.54 23.37
N LYS A 462 18.07 -3.78 23.91
CA LYS A 462 18.31 -2.95 25.11
C LYS A 462 18.60 -3.80 26.35
N LEU A 463 17.94 -4.95 26.52
CA LEU A 463 18.22 -5.87 27.63
C LEU A 463 19.63 -6.47 27.56
N ARG A 464 20.13 -6.76 26.36
CA ARG A 464 21.50 -7.24 26.13
C ARG A 464 22.51 -6.16 26.52
N GLU A 465 22.34 -4.94 26.03
CA GLU A 465 23.21 -3.81 26.32
C GLU A 465 23.24 -3.48 27.83
N GLN A 466 22.08 -3.51 28.51
CA GLN A 466 22.00 -3.33 29.96
C GLN A 466 22.83 -4.39 30.71
N ARG A 467 22.75 -5.65 30.29
CA ARG A 467 23.54 -6.74 30.89
C ARG A 467 25.04 -6.50 30.74
N ASP A 468 25.46 -6.03 29.56
CA ASP A 468 26.87 -5.80 29.27
C ASP A 468 27.43 -4.62 30.09
N LEU A 469 26.66 -3.53 30.23
CA LEU A 469 27.00 -2.41 31.13
C LEU A 469 27.14 -2.87 32.58
N MET A 470 26.25 -3.74 33.06
CA MET A 470 26.32 -4.30 34.41
C MET A 470 27.58 -5.17 34.62
N GLN A 471 27.91 -6.04 33.66
CA GLN A 471 29.12 -6.87 33.72
C GLN A 471 30.40 -6.02 33.71
N GLN A 472 30.41 -4.90 32.99
CA GLN A 472 31.52 -3.95 32.94
C GLN A 472 31.58 -3.03 34.20
N GLY A 473 30.54 -3.08 35.05
CA GLY A 473 30.46 -2.35 36.32
C GLY A 473 29.92 -0.92 36.22
N PHE A 474 29.22 -0.58 35.14
CA PHE A 474 28.57 0.71 34.92
C PHE A 474 27.12 0.71 35.44
N LYS A 475 26.95 0.62 36.77
CA LYS A 475 25.62 0.53 37.40
C LYS A 475 24.72 1.72 37.08
N ALA A 476 25.21 2.95 37.24
CA ALA A 476 24.42 4.16 36.99
C ALA A 476 23.83 4.19 35.55
N LYS A 477 24.67 3.89 34.55
CA LYS A 477 24.23 3.83 33.13
C LYS A 477 23.25 2.69 32.86
N SER A 478 23.42 1.56 33.55
CA SER A 478 22.45 0.46 33.49
C SER A 478 21.10 0.84 34.11
N ASP A 479 21.11 1.63 35.18
CA ASP A 479 19.91 2.12 35.86
C ASP A 479 19.19 3.17 35.01
N GLU A 480 19.92 4.06 34.34
CA GLU A 480 19.39 5.00 33.33
C GLU A 480 18.66 4.22 32.20
N MET A 481 19.29 3.17 31.67
CA MET A 481 18.69 2.31 30.65
C MET A 481 17.45 1.53 31.15
N ALA A 482 17.26 1.37 32.46
CA ALA A 482 16.11 0.66 33.00
C ALA A 482 14.78 1.38 32.71
N GLN A 483 14.77 2.71 32.66
CA GLN A 483 13.58 3.50 32.32
C GLN A 483 13.14 3.24 30.88
N ALA A 484 14.08 3.29 29.94
CA ALA A 484 13.89 2.93 28.54
C ALA A 484 13.32 1.52 28.35
N ILE A 485 13.87 0.54 29.07
CA ILE A 485 13.41 -0.85 29.05
C ILE A 485 11.98 -0.98 29.60
N ASN A 486 11.64 -0.26 30.66
CA ASN A 486 10.30 -0.28 31.23
C ASN A 486 9.27 0.34 30.28
N SER A 487 9.63 1.42 29.58
CA SER A 487 8.81 2.01 28.52
C SER A 487 8.54 1.01 27.39
N LEU A 488 9.58 0.38 26.83
CA LEU A 488 9.43 -0.66 25.80
C LEU A 488 8.61 -1.86 26.28
N ARG A 489 8.75 -2.29 27.55
CA ARG A 489 7.92 -3.36 28.12
C ARG A 489 6.44 -2.98 28.17
N ALA A 490 6.13 -1.73 28.50
CA ALA A 490 4.76 -1.23 28.50
C ALA A 490 4.18 -1.21 27.07
N GLU A 491 4.96 -0.76 26.08
CA GLU A 491 4.56 -0.79 24.67
C GLU A 491 4.33 -2.21 24.15
N VAL A 492 5.26 -3.14 24.42
CA VAL A 492 5.10 -4.57 24.06
C VAL A 492 3.87 -5.18 24.74
N ALA A 493 3.63 -4.86 26.02
CA ALA A 493 2.46 -5.35 26.74
C ALA A 493 1.15 -4.78 26.16
N CYS A 494 1.14 -3.50 25.78
CA CYS A 494 0.01 -2.85 25.12
C CYS A 494 -0.28 -3.54 23.77
N ALA A 495 0.73 -3.70 22.92
CA ALA A 495 0.63 -4.37 21.62
C ALA A 495 0.15 -5.83 21.74
N ARG A 496 0.55 -6.56 22.79
CA ARG A 496 0.08 -7.93 23.06
C ARG A 496 -1.37 -8.01 23.53
N SER A 497 -1.91 -6.94 24.10
CA SER A 497 -3.25 -6.93 24.70
C SER A 497 -4.37 -6.58 23.71
N ASN A 498 -4.05 -6.28 22.44
CA ASN A 498 -5.00 -5.78 21.42
C ASN A 498 -5.87 -4.60 21.89
N LYS A 499 -5.45 -3.84 22.91
CA LYS A 499 -6.26 -2.74 23.49
C LYS A 499 -6.32 -1.46 22.66
N SER A 500 -5.90 -1.53 21.40
CA SER A 500 -6.10 -0.48 20.40
C SER A 500 -6.62 -1.03 19.07
N CYS A 501 -7.58 -1.96 19.12
CA CYS A 501 -8.53 -2.20 18.03
C CYS A 501 -9.94 -1.90 18.52
N ASN A 502 -10.24 -0.60 18.68
CA ASN A 502 -11.60 -0.09 18.79
C ASN A 502 -11.67 1.23 18.01
N ILE A 503 -11.34 1.18 16.73
CA ILE A 503 -11.80 2.16 15.73
C ILE A 503 -12.06 1.35 14.46
N ILE A 504 -13.31 0.90 14.30
CA ILE A 504 -14.28 1.16 13.22
C ILE A 504 -15.52 0.34 13.56
#